data_AF-A0A1Q3PDA5-F1
#
_entry.id   AF-A0A1Q3PDA5-F1
#
_cell.length_a   1.000
_cell.length_b   1.000
_cell.length_c   1.000
_cell.angle_alpha   90.00
_cell.angle_beta   90.00
_cell.angle_gamma   90.00
#
_symmetry.space_group_name_H-M   'P 1'
#
loop_
_entity.id
_entity.type
_entity.pdbx_description
1 polymer ?
#
loop_
_entity_poly.entity_id
_entity_poly.type
_entity_poly.pdbx_seq_one_letter_code
_entity_poly.pdbx_strand_id
1 'polypeptide(L)'
;MQDQATLFTSFNISRDVLGIPDKAIKNHIYTAEYWYFLGDEDVDNIMKSILIINKFHSYFHFEQTALYLFKALINKEKSAYYIEKSLFQDHQNKAAIDAKNGKELGIEDILGYPHNIRTDDDFLKFALIDYTPAELLFSHRKLFMQATEFYRNNDIINAEKFIDDAINLIEEKHDLYHKNAAICYLKRAYIFEKHDRIELAKNDRIKANDLYNWLANTI
;
A
#
# COMPACT_ATOMS: atom_id res chain seq x y z
N MET A 1 22.57 24.04 21.79
CA MET A 1 21.90 22.73 21.91
C MET A 1 20.54 22.99 22.51
N GLN A 2 19.51 23.07 21.66
CA GLN A 2 18.13 23.25 22.10
C GLN A 2 17.52 21.90 22.46
N ASP A 3 16.82 21.87 23.59
CA ASP A 3 16.18 20.72 24.22
C ASP A 3 15.17 20.02 23.30
N GLN A 4 15.33 18.70 23.12
CA GLN A 4 14.33 17.82 22.50
C GLN A 4 13.27 17.32 23.50
N ALA A 5 13.35 17.75 24.77
CA ALA A 5 12.45 17.33 25.84
C ALA A 5 11.10 18.08 25.87
N THR A 6 10.94 19.16 25.10
CA THR A 6 9.73 20.02 25.13
C THR A 6 8.63 19.61 24.14
N LEU A 7 8.81 18.51 23.39
CA LEU A 7 7.85 18.07 22.36
C LEU A 7 6.80 17.05 22.87
N PHE A 8 6.86 16.62 24.14
CA PHE A 8 6.09 15.46 24.61
C PHE A 8 5.09 15.71 25.75
N THR A 9 4.92 16.95 26.23
CA THR A 9 3.99 17.23 27.36
C THR A 9 2.56 17.62 26.96
N SER A 10 2.15 17.48 25.70
CA SER A 10 0.75 17.73 25.32
C SER A 10 0.30 16.96 24.08
N PHE A 11 0.13 15.63 24.19
CA PHE A 11 -0.71 14.86 23.27
C PHE A 11 -1.96 14.33 23.99
N ASN A 12 -2.67 15.24 24.68
CA ASN A 12 -4.12 15.11 24.82
C ASN A 12 -4.74 15.84 23.62
N ILE A 13 -4.78 15.18 22.46
CA ILE A 13 -5.58 15.68 21.34
C ILE A 13 -7.04 15.46 21.73
N SER A 14 -7.65 16.50 22.30
CA SER A 14 -9.10 16.56 22.47
C SER A 14 -9.76 16.33 21.11
N ARG A 15 -10.88 15.58 21.11
CA ARG A 15 -11.74 15.30 19.95
C ARG A 15 -12.08 16.55 19.13
N ASP A 16 -12.07 17.72 19.76
CA ASP A 16 -12.40 19.01 19.13
C ASP A 16 -11.27 19.60 18.28
N VAL A 17 -10.01 19.22 18.52
CA VAL A 17 -8.83 19.76 17.80
C VAL A 17 -8.76 19.25 16.36
N LEU A 18 -9.34 18.07 16.08
CA LEU A 18 -9.39 17.50 14.73
C LEU A 18 -10.59 18.00 13.91
N GLY A 19 -11.48 18.82 14.50
CA GLY A 19 -12.61 19.41 13.77
C GLY A 19 -13.54 18.38 13.13
N ILE A 20 -13.65 17.18 13.68
CA ILE A 20 -14.42 16.08 13.10
C ILE A 20 -15.86 16.16 13.63
N PRO A 21 -16.85 16.56 12.82
CA PRO A 21 -18.25 16.52 13.24
C PRO A 21 -18.69 15.07 13.44
N ASP A 22 -19.50 14.80 14.47
CA ASP A 22 -20.00 13.47 14.86
C ASP A 22 -20.63 12.63 13.72
N LYS A 23 -20.98 13.25 12.59
CA LYS A 23 -21.47 12.57 11.39
C LYS A 23 -20.39 11.94 10.51
N ALA A 24 -19.10 12.22 10.72
CA ALA A 24 -18.00 11.68 9.91
C ALA A 24 -17.67 10.20 10.18
N ILE A 25 -18.18 9.64 11.29
CA ILE A 25 -17.94 8.24 11.69
C ILE A 25 -18.48 7.23 10.67
N LYS A 26 -19.43 7.61 9.81
CA LYS A 26 -19.97 6.70 8.77
C LYS A 26 -19.05 6.47 7.56
N ASN A 27 -18.01 7.27 7.37
CA ASN A 27 -17.12 7.18 6.21
C ASN A 27 -15.66 6.82 6.56
N HIS A 28 -15.33 6.59 7.83
CA HIS A 28 -13.98 6.19 8.27
C HIS A 28 -13.80 4.68 8.21
N ILE A 29 -13.74 4.16 7.00
CA ILE A 29 -13.04 2.91 6.73
C ILE A 29 -11.68 3.37 6.21
N TYR A 30 -10.57 2.83 6.72
CA TYR A 30 -9.18 3.02 6.24
C TYR A 30 -8.30 4.14 6.81
N THR A 31 -8.71 4.91 7.81
CA THR A 31 -7.74 5.75 8.55
C THR A 31 -7.00 4.88 9.59
N ALA A 32 -5.79 5.29 9.98
CA ALA A 32 -5.08 4.73 11.14
C ALA A 32 -5.95 4.69 12.41
N GLU A 33 -7.10 5.36 12.43
CA GLU A 33 -8.14 5.31 13.47
C GLU A 33 -8.85 3.95 13.58
N TYR A 34 -9.07 3.20 12.49
CA TYR A 34 -9.62 1.84 12.61
C TYR A 34 -8.62 0.91 13.31
N TRP A 35 -7.33 1.07 12.99
CA TRP A 35 -6.22 0.40 13.67
C TRP A 35 -5.92 1.00 15.06
N TYR A 36 -6.34 2.23 15.31
CA TYR A 36 -6.27 2.91 16.61
C TYR A 36 -7.21 2.24 17.61
N PHE A 37 -8.36 1.75 17.16
CA PHE A 37 -9.37 1.11 18.01
C PHE A 37 -9.04 -0.33 18.45
N LEU A 38 -8.09 -1.01 17.80
CA LEU A 38 -7.62 -2.33 18.23
C LEU A 38 -6.50 -2.24 19.29
N GLY A 39 -6.03 -1.02 19.59
CA GLY A 39 -4.98 -0.76 20.56
C GLY A 39 -5.53 -0.49 21.96
N ASP A 40 -6.07 -1.52 22.61
CA ASP A 40 -5.80 -1.65 24.05
C ASP A 40 -4.29 -1.83 24.23
N GLU A 41 -3.75 -1.61 25.45
CA GLU A 41 -2.32 -1.82 25.79
C GLU A 41 -1.82 -3.27 25.61
N ASP A 42 -2.57 -4.11 24.91
CA ASP A 42 -2.29 -5.50 24.61
C ASP A 42 -1.29 -5.65 23.45
N VAL A 43 -0.11 -6.15 23.80
CA VAL A 43 0.99 -6.49 22.89
C VAL A 43 0.50 -7.40 21.74
N ASP A 44 -0.46 -8.29 21.99
CA ASP A 44 -0.93 -9.24 20.99
C ASP A 44 -1.73 -8.56 19.86
N ASN A 45 -2.53 -7.54 20.19
CA ASN A 45 -3.32 -6.81 19.20
C ASN A 45 -2.44 -5.92 18.29
N ILE A 46 -1.40 -5.30 18.85
CA ILE A 46 -0.47 -4.52 18.04
C ILE A 46 0.42 -5.41 17.15
N MET A 47 0.78 -6.62 17.63
CA MET A 47 1.52 -7.59 16.82
C MET A 47 0.69 -8.10 15.64
N LYS A 48 -0.61 -8.39 15.85
CA LYS A 48 -1.55 -8.71 14.76
C LYS A 48 -1.65 -7.56 13.76
N SER A 49 -1.76 -6.32 14.24
CA SER A 49 -1.85 -5.15 13.36
C SER A 49 -0.63 -5.00 12.46
N ILE A 50 0.57 -5.24 12.97
CA ILE A 50 1.80 -5.18 12.17
C ILE A 50 1.91 -6.33 11.16
N LEU A 51 1.46 -7.54 11.53
CA LEU A 51 1.37 -8.64 10.57
C LEU A 51 0.50 -8.24 9.37
N ILE A 52 -0.64 -7.61 9.65
CA ILE A 52 -1.59 -7.19 8.62
C ILE A 52 -0.97 -6.09 7.75
N ILE A 53 -0.34 -5.08 8.37
CA ILE A 53 0.42 -4.02 7.67
C ILE A 53 1.42 -4.64 6.69
N ASN A 54 2.29 -5.55 7.14
CA ASN A 54 3.29 -6.17 6.28
C ASN A 54 2.67 -6.93 5.10
N LYS A 55 1.53 -7.60 5.32
CA LYS A 55 0.78 -8.27 4.24
C LYS A 55 0.20 -7.27 3.24
N PHE A 56 -0.37 -6.16 3.71
CA PHE A 56 -0.85 -5.07 2.84
C PHE A 56 0.30 -4.47 2.01
N HIS A 57 1.50 -4.33 2.58
CA HIS A 57 2.65 -3.81 1.85
C HIS A 57 2.99 -4.66 0.62
N SER A 58 3.17 -5.98 0.82
CA SER A 58 3.45 -6.89 -0.28
C SER A 58 2.37 -6.87 -1.34
N TYR A 59 1.11 -6.70 -0.91
CA TYR A 59 -0.02 -6.58 -1.82
C TYR A 59 0.08 -5.36 -2.74
N PHE A 60 0.40 -4.17 -2.21
CA PHE A 60 0.60 -2.98 -3.05
C PHE A 60 1.66 -3.20 -4.12
N HIS A 61 2.79 -3.81 -3.75
CA HIS A 61 3.85 -4.12 -4.69
C HIS A 61 3.39 -5.05 -5.82
N PHE A 62 2.65 -6.11 -5.51
CA PHE A 62 2.16 -7.02 -6.54
C PHE A 62 1.16 -6.36 -7.50
N GLU A 63 0.23 -5.53 -7.00
CA GLU A 63 -0.70 -4.80 -7.86
C GLU A 63 0.04 -3.78 -8.74
N GLN A 64 0.94 -2.98 -8.15
CA GLN A 64 1.73 -2.00 -8.91
C GLN A 64 2.58 -2.69 -9.99
N THR A 65 3.19 -3.84 -9.69
CA THR A 65 3.88 -4.69 -10.66
C THR A 65 2.98 -5.04 -11.84
N ALA A 66 1.76 -5.56 -11.59
CA ALA A 66 0.82 -5.92 -12.65
C ALA A 66 0.46 -4.70 -13.53
N LEU A 67 0.17 -3.55 -12.90
CA LEU A 67 -0.22 -2.34 -13.61
C LEU A 67 0.94 -1.79 -14.47
N TYR A 68 2.17 -1.76 -13.96
CA TYR A 68 3.32 -1.31 -14.73
C TYR A 68 3.64 -2.26 -15.90
N LEU A 69 3.53 -3.58 -15.71
CA LEU A 69 3.69 -4.52 -16.84
C LEU A 69 2.64 -4.29 -17.92
N PHE A 70 1.40 -4.01 -17.53
CA PHE A 70 0.35 -3.71 -18.50
C PHE A 70 0.59 -2.39 -19.22
N LYS A 71 1.10 -1.37 -18.52
CA LYS A 71 1.54 -0.12 -19.14
C LYS A 71 2.71 -0.35 -20.09
N ALA A 72 3.66 -1.23 -19.77
CA ALA A 72 4.75 -1.62 -20.66
C ALA A 72 4.26 -2.34 -21.93
N LEU A 73 3.21 -3.17 -21.78
CA LEU A 73 2.57 -3.87 -22.90
C LEU A 73 1.96 -2.88 -23.90
N ILE A 74 1.25 -1.86 -23.40
CA ILE A 74 0.56 -0.83 -24.20
C ILE A 74 1.54 0.19 -24.78
N ASN A 75 2.43 0.74 -23.95
CA ASN A 75 3.33 1.82 -24.31
C ASN A 75 4.72 1.26 -24.68
N LYS A 76 4.87 0.83 -25.94
CA LYS A 76 6.10 0.21 -26.44
C LYS A 76 7.33 1.12 -26.36
N GLU A 77 7.15 2.43 -26.56
CA GLU A 77 8.24 3.42 -26.50
C GLU A 77 8.87 3.50 -25.10
N LYS A 78 8.04 3.38 -24.05
CA LYS A 78 8.49 3.43 -22.64
C LYS A 78 8.48 2.05 -21.98
N SER A 79 8.39 0.97 -22.75
CA SER A 79 8.25 -0.38 -22.19
C SER A 79 9.39 -0.73 -21.23
N ALA A 80 10.63 -0.39 -21.55
CA ALA A 80 11.79 -0.67 -20.69
C ALA A 80 11.67 0.00 -19.32
N TYR A 81 11.26 1.26 -19.28
CA TYR A 81 11.04 2.02 -18.04
C TYR A 81 9.99 1.37 -17.14
N TYR A 82 8.86 0.95 -17.72
CA TYR A 82 7.79 0.33 -16.94
C TYR A 82 8.12 -1.10 -16.49
N ILE A 83 8.91 -1.84 -17.26
CA ILE A 83 9.47 -3.14 -16.82
C ILE A 83 10.41 -2.93 -15.62
N GLU A 84 11.26 -1.89 -15.64
CA GLU A 84 12.12 -1.56 -14.51
C GLU A 84 11.31 -1.16 -13.27
N LYS A 85 10.29 -0.32 -13.44
CA LYS A 85 9.35 0.00 -12.35
C LYS A 85 8.69 -1.25 -11.78
N SER A 86 8.23 -2.16 -12.64
CA SER A 86 7.64 -3.43 -12.22
C SER A 86 8.60 -4.27 -11.38
N LEU A 87 9.86 -4.41 -11.80
CA LEU A 87 10.88 -5.17 -11.09
C LEU A 87 11.31 -4.53 -9.77
N PHE A 88 11.24 -3.20 -9.69
CA PHE A 88 11.48 -2.49 -8.44
C PHE A 88 10.43 -2.85 -7.38
N GLN A 89 9.17 -3.04 -7.78
CA GLN A 89 8.09 -3.43 -6.87
C GLN A 89 8.14 -4.92 -6.51
N ASP A 90 8.30 -5.80 -7.50
CA ASP A 90 8.44 -7.25 -7.30
C ASP A 90 9.63 -7.80 -8.09
N HIS A 91 10.75 -7.94 -7.40
CA HIS A 91 12.01 -8.44 -7.95
C HIS A 91 11.95 -9.91 -8.38
N GLN A 92 10.89 -10.65 -8.00
CA GLN A 92 10.71 -12.06 -8.34
C GLN A 92 9.65 -12.27 -9.44
N ASN A 93 9.03 -11.19 -9.94
CA ASN A 93 8.01 -11.31 -10.96
C ASN A 93 8.59 -11.88 -12.26
N LYS A 94 8.25 -13.14 -12.55
CA LYS A 94 8.80 -13.87 -13.70
C LYS A 94 8.48 -13.18 -15.03
N ALA A 95 7.28 -12.64 -15.20
CA ALA A 95 6.91 -11.95 -16.44
C ALA A 95 7.77 -10.71 -16.67
N ALA A 96 8.03 -9.93 -15.61
CA ALA A 96 8.92 -8.77 -15.67
C ALA A 96 10.38 -9.16 -15.98
N ILE A 97 10.88 -10.24 -15.35
CA ILE A 97 12.22 -10.77 -15.58
C ILE A 97 12.37 -11.24 -17.04
N ASP A 98 11.41 -12.03 -17.53
CA ASP A 98 11.45 -12.55 -18.90
C ASP A 98 11.38 -11.39 -19.91
N ALA A 99 10.51 -10.40 -19.68
CA ALA A 99 10.40 -9.22 -20.52
C ALA A 99 11.68 -8.38 -20.55
N LYS A 100 12.35 -8.21 -19.40
CA LYS A 100 13.67 -7.56 -19.32
C LYS A 100 14.73 -8.30 -20.13
N ASN A 101 14.62 -9.62 -20.23
CA ASN A 101 15.54 -10.46 -21.00
C ASN A 101 15.15 -10.59 -22.49
N GLY A 102 14.20 -9.77 -22.97
CA GLY A 102 13.83 -9.69 -24.38
C GLY A 102 12.72 -10.64 -24.82
N LYS A 103 12.05 -11.34 -23.89
CA LYS A 103 10.80 -12.04 -24.21
C LYS A 103 9.72 -11.01 -24.50
N GLU A 104 8.95 -11.20 -25.57
CA GLU A 104 7.78 -10.37 -25.82
C GLU A 104 6.74 -10.59 -24.71
N LEU A 105 6.32 -9.50 -24.07
CA LEU A 105 5.32 -9.53 -23.01
C LEU A 105 3.93 -9.71 -23.62
N GLY A 106 3.21 -10.74 -23.21
CA GLY A 106 1.80 -10.94 -23.53
C GLY A 106 0.89 -10.58 -22.35
N ILE A 107 -0.39 -10.30 -22.62
CA ILE A 107 -1.38 -10.04 -21.58
C ILE A 107 -1.55 -11.25 -20.63
N GLU A 108 -1.45 -12.46 -21.15
CA GLU A 108 -1.56 -13.70 -20.36
C GLU A 108 -0.36 -13.89 -19.42
N ASP A 109 0.83 -13.38 -19.76
CA ASP A 109 1.96 -13.39 -18.83
C ASP A 109 1.70 -12.50 -17.61
N ILE A 110 0.97 -11.40 -17.80
CA ILE A 110 0.62 -10.45 -16.74
C ILE A 110 -0.49 -11.04 -15.86
N LEU A 111 -1.59 -11.50 -16.47
CA LEU A 111 -2.74 -12.04 -15.74
C LEU A 111 -2.46 -13.42 -15.11
N GLY A 112 -1.52 -14.17 -15.67
CA GLY A 112 -1.17 -15.52 -15.21
C GLY A 112 -0.22 -15.59 -14.01
N TYR A 113 0.38 -14.47 -13.59
CA TYR A 113 1.24 -14.47 -12.40
C TYR A 113 0.39 -14.56 -11.13
N PRO A 114 0.54 -15.59 -10.28
CA PRO A 114 -0.39 -15.86 -9.17
C PRO A 114 -0.50 -14.75 -8.11
N HIS A 115 0.50 -13.87 -8.06
CA HIS A 115 0.48 -12.74 -7.13
C HIS A 115 -0.08 -11.46 -7.77
N ASN A 116 -0.13 -11.39 -9.10
CA ASN A 116 -0.76 -10.27 -9.80
C ASN A 116 -2.27 -10.36 -9.57
N ILE A 117 -2.86 -9.28 -9.03
CA ILE A 117 -4.31 -9.08 -8.96
C ILE A 117 -5.01 -10.23 -8.23
N ARG A 118 -4.75 -10.33 -6.93
CA ARG A 118 -5.43 -11.30 -6.04
C ARG A 118 -6.92 -11.03 -6.02
N THR A 119 -7.83 -11.99 -5.83
CA THR A 119 -9.23 -11.59 -5.63
C THR A 119 -9.41 -10.88 -4.28
N ASP A 120 -10.49 -10.10 -4.15
CA ASP A 120 -10.89 -9.45 -2.89
C ASP A 120 -11.01 -10.47 -1.74
N ASP A 121 -11.52 -11.66 -2.04
CA ASP A 121 -11.63 -12.80 -1.12
C ASP A 121 -10.28 -13.43 -0.79
N ASP A 122 -9.36 -13.55 -1.77
CA ASP A 122 -7.99 -14.02 -1.52
C ASP A 122 -7.22 -13.03 -0.66
N PHE A 123 -7.47 -11.73 -0.85
CA PHE A 123 -6.85 -10.67 -0.08
C PHE A 123 -7.42 -10.57 1.34
N LEU A 124 -8.75 -10.63 1.50
CA LEU A 124 -9.38 -10.66 2.83
C LEU A 124 -8.94 -11.93 3.56
N LYS A 125 -9.00 -13.13 2.97
CA LYS A 125 -8.39 -14.33 3.56
C LYS A 125 -6.89 -14.18 3.87
N PHE A 126 -6.15 -13.46 3.04
CA PHE A 126 -4.72 -13.23 3.24
C PHE A 126 -4.46 -12.27 4.40
N ALA A 127 -5.18 -11.15 4.50
CA ALA A 127 -4.89 -10.00 5.36
C ALA A 127 -5.79 -9.91 6.61
N LEU A 128 -7.05 -10.34 6.55
CA LEU A 128 -8.06 -10.13 7.60
C LEU A 128 -8.94 -11.37 7.76
N ILE A 129 -8.87 -12.02 8.92
CA ILE A 129 -9.80 -13.13 9.26
C ILE A 129 -11.27 -12.65 9.22
N ASP A 130 -11.55 -11.33 9.31
CA ASP A 130 -12.90 -10.80 9.21
C ASP A 130 -13.03 -9.44 8.48
N TYR A 131 -14.06 -9.41 7.61
CA TYR A 131 -14.88 -8.32 7.06
C TYR A 131 -14.30 -6.90 6.87
N THR A 132 -14.03 -6.58 5.60
CA THR A 132 -14.06 -5.21 5.07
C THR A 132 -14.78 -5.19 3.71
N PRO A 133 -15.64 -4.19 3.40
CA PRO A 133 -16.28 -4.11 2.09
C PRO A 133 -15.23 -3.84 0.99
N ALA A 134 -15.05 -4.83 0.12
CA ALA A 134 -13.94 -4.86 -0.82
C ALA A 134 -13.98 -3.75 -1.89
N GLU A 135 -15.16 -3.27 -2.24
CA GLU A 135 -15.38 -2.33 -3.35
C GLU A 135 -14.62 -1.00 -3.25
N LEU A 136 -14.29 -0.53 -2.04
CA LEU A 136 -13.52 0.72 -1.82
C LEU A 136 -11.99 0.53 -1.88
N LEU A 137 -11.49 -0.63 -1.44
CA LEU A 137 -10.05 -0.95 -1.46
C LEU A 137 -9.54 -1.08 -2.89
N PHE A 138 -10.37 -1.64 -3.77
CA PHE A 138 -9.94 -2.15 -5.08
C PHE A 138 -10.43 -1.33 -6.27
N SER A 139 -10.75 -0.04 -6.07
CA SER A 139 -11.20 0.84 -7.17
C SER A 139 -10.21 0.93 -8.35
N HIS A 140 -8.89 0.80 -8.11
CA HIS A 140 -7.88 0.72 -9.18
C HIS A 140 -8.04 -0.54 -10.05
N ARG A 141 -8.58 -1.63 -9.51
CA ARG A 141 -8.83 -2.87 -10.27
C ARG A 141 -9.93 -2.70 -11.29
N LYS A 142 -10.98 -1.94 -10.95
CA LYS A 142 -12.04 -1.61 -11.92
C LYS A 142 -11.44 -0.88 -13.13
N LEU A 143 -10.56 0.09 -12.88
CA LEU A 143 -9.83 0.81 -13.93
C LEU A 143 -8.94 -0.15 -14.73
N PHE A 144 -8.21 -1.04 -14.06
CA PHE A 144 -7.40 -2.06 -14.72
C PHE A 144 -8.21 -3.02 -15.60
N MET A 145 -9.37 -3.48 -15.13
CA MET A 145 -10.27 -4.33 -15.90
C MET A 145 -10.78 -3.60 -17.15
N GLN A 146 -11.15 -2.32 -17.01
CA GLN A 146 -11.54 -1.48 -18.14
C GLN A 146 -10.38 -1.32 -19.13
N ALA A 147 -9.16 -1.06 -18.64
CA ALA A 147 -7.96 -0.95 -19.48
C ALA A 147 -7.71 -2.25 -20.27
N THR A 148 -7.87 -3.40 -19.62
CA THR A 148 -7.77 -4.74 -20.24
C THR A 148 -8.83 -4.95 -21.32
N GLU A 149 -10.07 -4.56 -21.07
CA GLU A 149 -11.16 -4.66 -22.04
C GLU A 149 -10.91 -3.80 -23.28
N PHE A 150 -10.54 -2.52 -23.09
CA PHE A 150 -10.18 -1.64 -24.21
C PHE A 150 -8.98 -2.17 -25.00
N TYR A 151 -7.96 -2.69 -24.33
CA TYR A 151 -6.81 -3.30 -24.99
C TYR A 151 -7.21 -4.49 -25.86
N ARG A 152 -8.06 -5.39 -25.34
CA ARG A 152 -8.59 -6.55 -26.10
C ARG A 152 -9.42 -6.13 -27.32
N ASN A 153 -10.05 -4.96 -27.27
CA ASN A 153 -10.81 -4.37 -28.37
C ASN A 153 -9.94 -3.50 -29.31
N ASN A 154 -8.61 -3.55 -29.20
CA ASN A 154 -7.66 -2.72 -29.94
C ASN A 154 -7.84 -1.19 -29.76
N ASP A 155 -8.52 -0.77 -28.69
CA ASP A 155 -8.67 0.64 -28.34
C ASP A 155 -7.52 1.06 -27.40
N ILE A 156 -6.34 1.23 -27.98
CA ILE A 156 -5.09 1.51 -27.26
C ILE A 156 -5.16 2.84 -26.49
N ILE A 157 -5.84 3.86 -27.05
CA ILE A 157 -5.93 5.19 -26.44
C ILE A 157 -6.72 5.10 -25.13
N ASN A 158 -7.87 4.45 -25.13
CA ASN A 158 -8.64 4.29 -23.90
C ASN A 158 -7.96 3.32 -22.93
N ALA A 159 -7.37 2.23 -23.43
CA ALA A 159 -6.60 1.31 -22.59
C ALA A 159 -5.48 2.06 -21.84
N GLU A 160 -4.75 2.93 -22.53
CA GLU A 160 -3.67 3.73 -21.97
C GLU A 160 -4.17 4.71 -20.89
N LYS A 161 -5.28 5.40 -21.16
CA LYS A 161 -5.90 6.30 -20.19
C LYS A 161 -6.29 5.58 -18.90
N PHE A 162 -7.01 4.46 -19.00
CA PHE A 162 -7.49 3.73 -17.83
C PHE A 162 -6.36 3.09 -17.01
N ILE A 163 -5.27 2.64 -17.66
CA ILE A 163 -4.11 2.14 -16.92
C ILE A 163 -3.37 3.26 -16.18
N ASP A 164 -3.27 4.45 -16.76
CA ASP A 164 -2.65 5.60 -16.08
C ASP A 164 -3.47 6.02 -14.86
N ASP A 165 -4.80 6.08 -15.00
CA ASP A 165 -5.71 6.35 -13.88
C ASP A 165 -5.57 5.27 -12.77
N ALA A 166 -5.41 3.99 -13.16
CA ALA A 166 -5.20 2.90 -12.20
C ALA A 166 -3.86 3.01 -11.46
N ILE A 167 -2.78 3.35 -12.17
CA ILE A 167 -1.43 3.54 -11.60
C ILE A 167 -1.43 4.68 -10.60
N ASN A 168 -1.94 5.86 -10.99
CA ASN A 168 -1.99 7.03 -10.12
C ASN A 168 -2.76 6.72 -8.82
N LEU A 169 -3.88 6.00 -8.94
CA LEU A 169 -4.71 5.66 -7.81
C LEU A 169 -4.07 4.64 -6.86
N ILE A 170 -3.35 3.63 -7.39
CA ILE A 170 -2.64 2.68 -6.50
C ILE A 170 -1.45 3.32 -5.82
N GLU A 171 -0.71 4.21 -6.50
CA GLU A 171 0.42 4.95 -5.94
C GLU A 171 -0.06 5.86 -4.80
N GLU A 172 -1.13 6.64 -5.00
CA GLU A 172 -1.73 7.48 -3.94
C GLU A 172 -2.16 6.65 -2.72
N LYS A 173 -2.79 5.49 -2.97
CA LYS A 173 -3.22 4.58 -1.89
C LYS A 173 -2.03 3.95 -1.15
N HIS A 174 -0.94 3.65 -1.86
CA HIS A 174 0.28 3.09 -1.27
C HIS A 174 0.99 4.12 -0.39
N ASP A 175 1.03 5.38 -0.81
CA ASP A 175 1.54 6.50 -0.02
C ASP A 175 0.74 6.68 1.27
N LEU A 176 -0.59 6.65 1.16
CA LEU A 176 -1.48 6.73 2.32
C LEU A 176 -1.25 5.54 3.27
N TYR A 177 -1.05 4.34 2.71
CA TYR A 177 -0.68 3.17 3.47
C TYR A 177 0.65 3.38 4.23
N HIS A 178 1.70 3.93 3.60
CA HIS A 178 2.97 4.21 4.26
C HIS A 178 2.81 5.16 5.46
N LYS A 179 2.01 6.22 5.30
CA LYS A 179 1.68 7.16 6.40
C LYS A 179 1.04 6.44 7.58
N ASN A 180 0.03 5.60 7.30
CA ASN A 180 -0.70 4.86 8.34
C ASN A 180 0.17 3.77 9.00
N ALA A 181 1.00 3.08 8.22
CA ALA A 181 1.93 2.07 8.70
C ALA A 181 2.97 2.69 9.64
N ALA A 182 3.52 3.86 9.30
CA ALA A 182 4.49 4.57 10.14
C ALA A 182 3.91 4.88 11.53
N ILE A 183 2.65 5.35 11.60
CA ILE A 183 1.95 5.60 12.87
C ILE A 183 1.85 4.31 13.70
N CYS A 184 1.51 3.19 13.07
CA CYS A 184 1.39 1.91 13.76
C CYS A 184 2.75 1.41 14.30
N TYR A 185 3.82 1.59 13.54
CA TYR A 185 5.18 1.30 14.00
C TYR A 185 5.59 2.18 15.19
N LEU A 186 5.31 3.49 15.17
CA LEU A 186 5.59 4.38 16.30
C LEU A 186 4.83 3.97 17.57
N LYS A 187 3.57 3.57 17.43
CA LYS A 187 2.78 3.05 18.56
C LYS A 187 3.39 1.77 19.13
N ARG A 188 3.78 0.83 18.26
CA ARG A 188 4.41 -0.40 18.73
C ARG A 188 5.75 -0.14 19.40
N ALA A 189 6.51 0.83 18.90
CA ALA A 189 7.72 1.28 19.56
C ALA A 189 7.47 1.77 20.98
N TYR A 190 6.41 2.58 21.18
CA TYR A 190 6.03 3.06 22.51
C TYR A 190 5.64 1.91 23.46
N ILE A 191 4.89 0.92 22.99
CA ILE A 191 4.54 -0.26 23.78
C ILE A 191 5.81 -1.05 24.14
N PHE A 192 6.68 -1.31 23.16
CA PHE A 192 7.95 -2.00 23.42
C PHE A 192 8.82 -1.26 24.44
N GLU A 193 8.86 0.07 24.41
CA GLU A 193 9.58 0.87 25.38
C GLU A 193 8.99 0.74 26.80
N LYS A 194 7.65 0.77 26.94
CA LYS A 194 6.96 0.52 28.22
C LYS A 194 7.25 -0.86 28.83
N HIS A 195 7.61 -1.84 28.00
CA HIS A 195 7.89 -3.23 28.41
C HIS A 195 9.40 -3.57 28.41
N ASP A 196 10.28 -2.57 28.49
CA ASP A 196 11.74 -2.72 28.50
C ASP A 196 12.30 -3.49 27.28
N ARG A 197 11.62 -3.41 26.13
CA ARG A 197 12.03 -3.99 24.83
C ARG A 197 12.69 -2.92 23.94
N ILE A 198 13.72 -2.26 24.46
CA ILE A 198 14.32 -1.05 23.85
C ILE A 198 14.81 -1.26 22.40
N GLU A 199 15.47 -2.38 22.11
CA GLU A 199 15.96 -2.66 20.75
C GLU A 199 14.83 -2.83 19.73
N LEU A 200 13.71 -3.46 20.14
CA LEU A 200 12.53 -3.59 19.27
C LEU A 200 11.87 -2.23 19.05
N ALA A 201 11.80 -1.40 20.09
CA ALA A 201 11.29 -0.03 19.97
C ALA A 201 12.12 0.81 19.01
N LYS A 202 13.45 0.71 19.09
CA LYS A 202 14.36 1.39 18.18
C LYS A 202 14.16 0.95 16.72
N ASN A 203 14.04 -0.35 16.47
CA ASN A 203 13.80 -0.89 15.13
C ASN A 203 12.49 -0.36 14.52
N ASP A 204 11.44 -0.25 15.33
CA ASP A 204 10.15 0.27 14.86
C ASP A 204 10.19 1.79 14.58
N ARG A 205 10.92 2.57 15.39
CA ARG A 205 11.16 3.99 15.10
C ARG A 205 11.93 4.18 13.80
N ILE A 206 12.93 3.34 13.52
CA ILE A 206 13.67 3.36 12.25
C ILE A 206 12.70 3.07 11.09
N LYS A 207 11.91 2.00 11.18
CA LYS A 207 10.92 1.66 10.13
C LYS A 207 9.91 2.77 9.89
N ALA A 208 9.39 3.39 10.95
CA ALA A 208 8.48 4.52 10.82
C ALA A 208 9.12 5.71 10.12
N ASN A 209 10.37 6.03 10.46
CA ASN A 209 11.13 7.09 9.79
C ASN A 209 11.42 6.76 8.34
N ASP A 210 11.77 5.51 8.01
CA ASP A 210 12.02 5.09 6.62
C ASP A 210 10.76 5.27 5.76
N LEU A 211 9.60 4.85 6.28
CA LEU A 211 8.31 5.04 5.62
C LEU A 211 7.95 6.53 5.45
N TYR A 212 8.29 7.38 6.42
CA TYR A 212 8.03 8.82 6.35
C TYR A 212 8.98 9.56 5.40
N ASN A 213 10.28 9.22 5.44
CA ASN A 213 11.31 9.81 4.58
C ASN A 213 11.12 9.41 3.12
N TRP A 214 10.61 8.21 2.87
CA TRP A 214 10.22 7.80 1.52
C TRP A 214 9.20 8.78 0.92
N LEU A 215 8.18 9.20 1.69
CA LEU A 215 7.20 10.19 1.23
C LEU A 215 7.82 11.56 0.93
N ALA A 216 8.80 11.99 1.73
CA ALA A 216 9.44 13.29 1.58
C ALA A 216 10.34 13.39 0.33
N ASN A 217 10.80 12.26 -0.21
CA ASN A 217 11.67 12.20 -1.39
C ASN A 217 10.92 11.88 -2.70
N THR A 218 9.60 11.66 -2.63
CA THR A 218 8.77 11.25 -3.79
C THR A 218 7.86 12.39 -4.30
N ILE A 219 7.91 13.58 -3.67
CA ILE A 219 7.24 14.83 -4.07
C ILE A 219 8.28 15.79 -4.64
#